data_AF-A0A8B8HRZ6-F1
#
_entry.id   AF-A0A8B8HRZ6-F1
#
_cell.length_a   1.000
_cell.length_b   1.000
_cell.length_c   1.000
_cell.angle_alpha   90.00
_cell.angle_beta   90.00
_cell.angle_gamma   90.00
#
_symmetry.space_group_name_H-M   'P 1'
#
loop_
_entity.id
_entity.type
_entity.pdbx_description
1 polymer ?
#
loop_
_entity_poly.entity_id
_entity_poly.type
_entity_poly.pdbx_seq_one_letter_code
_entity_poly.pdbx_strand_id
1 'polypeptide(L)'
;MPKMRAISLIIAVTTAISCQAALPELRFAWKEVDYVWDSPAQRETAVKDGLFVPANNLPLGLARWKNKVFVTVPRWKNGVASSLNYVDLDGAQDQPLKPYPSLKENLVSDSAKELPSNSSIISVFRVFVDPCDRLWVMDSGLADILGAPNQVAGPSLVIFDLNTNQLIHRYFFKVSDMKEDSFFANIVVDVDKNTCDNAFAYVPDLGGYGVVVYSLKQDDSWRVTHHYFHFEPLAGTYNVGGIEFHWTDGVFALALSEPRENGFRTMFFHAFSSTKEFCVSTELLRNYTHIDKTEAFHDFKLLGDRGERTQSSASYYDTNTSVLFYTQINRNGIGCWNSNKPYTPENNPLLFNDATLFEFLNDLKVDDEGTLWLLSDKLPRFIYKSLDPNEINYRIFSMKASDAIAGSACE
;
A
#
# COMPACT_ATOMS: atom_id res chain seq x y z
N MET A 1 19.89 75.33 -30.40
CA MET A 1 18.79 74.57 -29.74
C MET A 1 18.56 73.26 -30.48
N PRO A 2 18.99 72.11 -29.94
CA PRO A 2 18.47 70.80 -30.37
C PRO A 2 17.67 70.13 -29.25
N LYS A 3 16.61 69.45 -29.67
CA LYS A 3 15.50 68.91 -28.88
C LYS A 3 15.91 67.75 -27.96
N MET A 4 15.59 67.84 -26.67
CA MET A 4 15.53 66.69 -25.75
C MET A 4 14.43 65.74 -26.22
N ARG A 5 14.79 64.49 -26.56
CA ARG A 5 13.84 63.38 -26.70
C ARG A 5 13.72 62.71 -25.34
N ALA A 6 12.54 62.79 -24.74
CA ALA A 6 12.19 62.00 -23.56
C ALA A 6 12.06 60.52 -23.98
N ILE A 7 12.85 59.66 -23.36
CA ILE A 7 12.74 58.20 -23.50
C ILE A 7 11.80 57.74 -22.39
N SER A 8 10.57 57.40 -22.75
CA SER A 8 9.62 56.73 -21.86
C SER A 8 10.03 55.27 -21.73
N LEU A 9 10.54 54.89 -20.56
CA LEU A 9 10.86 53.52 -20.22
C LEU A 9 9.55 52.80 -19.83
N ILE A 10 9.04 51.94 -20.70
CA ILE A 10 7.91 51.05 -20.38
C ILE A 10 8.50 49.87 -19.58
N ILE A 11 8.23 49.83 -18.28
CA ILE A 11 8.55 48.69 -17.43
C ILE A 11 7.48 47.63 -17.67
N ALA A 12 7.80 46.61 -18.47
CA ALA A 12 6.99 45.41 -18.57
C ALA A 12 7.16 44.60 -17.29
N VAL A 13 6.15 44.59 -16.43
CA VAL A 13 6.09 43.69 -15.27
C VAL A 13 5.70 42.31 -15.80
N THR A 14 6.70 41.46 -16.05
CA THR A 14 6.48 40.03 -16.24
C THR A 14 6.18 39.41 -14.89
N THR A 15 4.91 39.18 -14.59
CA THR A 15 4.48 38.31 -13.49
C THR A 15 4.94 36.90 -13.83
N ALA A 16 6.09 36.48 -13.28
CA ALA A 16 6.48 35.09 -13.24
C ALA A 16 5.46 34.38 -12.33
N ILE A 17 4.47 33.72 -12.95
CA ILE A 17 3.65 32.74 -12.24
C ILE A 17 4.62 31.59 -11.97
N SER A 18 5.22 31.55 -10.79
CA SER A 18 5.85 30.32 -10.32
C SER A 18 4.73 29.32 -10.17
N CYS A 19 4.62 28.39 -11.12
CA CYS A 19 3.80 27.21 -10.98
C CYS A 19 4.44 26.39 -9.86
N GLN A 20 4.06 26.67 -8.62
CA GLN A 20 4.40 25.82 -7.49
C GLN A 20 3.64 24.52 -7.74
N ALA A 21 4.37 23.41 -7.91
CA ALA A 21 3.76 22.10 -8.02
C ALA A 21 2.79 21.91 -6.85
N ALA A 22 1.56 21.48 -7.15
CA ALA A 22 0.54 21.27 -6.13
C ALA A 22 1.03 20.18 -5.16
N LEU A 23 1.26 20.54 -3.91
CA LEU A 23 1.51 19.57 -2.85
C LEU A 23 0.19 18.94 -2.40
N PRO A 24 0.19 17.64 -2.03
CA PRO A 24 -1.01 16.99 -1.58
C PRO A 24 -1.51 17.56 -0.24
N GLU A 25 -2.83 17.58 -0.06
CA GLU A 25 -3.49 18.06 1.15
C GLU A 25 -3.25 17.10 2.31
N LEU A 26 -2.84 17.60 3.48
CA LEU A 26 -2.78 16.79 4.71
C LEU A 26 -4.20 16.52 5.22
N ARG A 27 -4.59 15.25 5.25
CA ARG A 27 -5.92 14.81 5.69
C ARG A 27 -5.93 14.35 7.14
N PHE A 28 -4.94 13.55 7.52
CA PHE A 28 -4.82 13.06 8.89
C PHE A 28 -3.36 13.04 9.35
N ALA A 29 -3.15 13.25 10.65
CA ALA A 29 -1.83 13.33 11.24
C ALA A 29 -1.85 12.91 12.71
N TRP A 30 -0.91 12.06 13.08
CA TRP A 30 -0.78 11.57 14.45
C TRP A 30 0.66 11.60 14.93
N LYS A 31 0.85 11.95 16.20
CA LYS A 31 2.11 11.72 16.92
C LYS A 31 2.21 10.27 17.35
N GLU A 32 1.14 9.81 17.98
CA GLU A 32 0.83 8.43 18.32
C GLU A 32 -0.65 8.22 17.99
N VAL A 33 -1.02 7.01 17.59
CA VAL A 33 -2.43 6.68 17.37
C VAL A 33 -3.06 6.20 18.67
N ASP A 34 -4.36 6.46 18.79
CA ASP A 34 -5.22 5.86 19.81
C ASP A 34 -6.44 5.25 19.11
N TYR A 35 -7.24 4.54 19.87
CA TYR A 35 -8.41 3.82 19.38
C TYR A 35 -9.70 4.35 20.01
N VAL A 36 -10.82 4.13 19.33
CA VAL A 36 -12.13 4.30 19.96
C VAL A 36 -12.37 3.10 20.88
N TRP A 37 -12.44 3.38 22.17
CA TRP A 37 -12.69 2.41 23.24
C TRP A 37 -14.16 2.47 23.69
N ASP A 38 -14.69 1.34 24.18
CA ASP A 38 -16.05 1.30 24.73
C ASP A 38 -16.17 2.13 26.01
N SER A 39 -15.08 2.24 26.76
CA SER A 39 -14.97 3.11 27.94
C SER A 39 -13.51 3.48 28.25
N PRO A 40 -13.28 4.61 28.96
CA PRO A 40 -11.93 4.96 29.44
C PRO A 40 -11.27 3.87 30.30
N ALA A 41 -12.05 3.17 31.12
CA ALA A 41 -11.55 2.08 31.98
C ALA A 41 -11.02 0.88 31.17
N GLN A 42 -11.65 0.56 30.03
CA GLN A 42 -11.18 -0.48 29.11
C GLN A 42 -9.82 -0.13 28.53
N ARG A 43 -9.64 1.14 28.10
CA ARG A 43 -8.35 1.65 27.64
C ARG A 43 -7.28 1.55 28.73
N GLU A 44 -7.58 2.01 29.95
CA GLU A 44 -6.62 1.98 31.07
C GLU A 44 -6.20 0.55 31.42
N THR A 45 -7.14 -0.39 31.38
CA THR A 45 -6.87 -1.82 31.61
C THR A 45 -6.03 -2.39 30.47
N ALA A 46 -6.35 -2.09 29.21
CA ALA A 46 -5.56 -2.53 28.07
C ALA A 46 -4.11 -2.01 28.13
N VAL A 47 -3.90 -0.77 28.59
CA VAL A 47 -2.55 -0.22 28.82
C VAL A 47 -1.85 -0.95 29.96
N LYS A 48 -2.52 -1.13 31.10
CA LYS A 48 -1.96 -1.82 32.27
C LYS A 48 -1.57 -3.27 31.96
N ASP A 49 -2.37 -3.96 31.17
CA ASP A 49 -2.19 -5.37 30.82
C ASP A 49 -1.25 -5.54 29.61
N GLY A 50 -0.76 -4.44 29.02
CA GLY A 50 0.14 -4.45 27.87
C GLY A 50 -0.52 -4.82 26.54
N LEU A 51 -1.87 -4.91 26.49
CA LEU A 51 -2.64 -5.10 25.27
C LEU A 51 -2.66 -3.85 24.39
N PHE A 52 -2.38 -2.68 24.97
CA PHE A 52 -2.19 -1.43 24.24
C PHE A 52 -0.95 -0.69 24.73
N VAL A 53 0.04 -0.55 23.85
CA VAL A 53 1.26 0.23 24.07
C VAL A 53 1.30 1.32 22.98
N PRO A 54 0.87 2.57 23.25
CA PRO A 54 0.70 3.60 22.22
C PRO A 54 1.88 3.75 21.26
N ALA A 55 3.11 3.77 21.79
CA ALA A 55 4.35 3.91 21.03
C ALA A 55 4.64 2.75 20.05
N ASN A 56 3.97 1.60 20.18
CA ASN A 56 4.14 0.43 19.34
C ASN A 56 3.16 0.35 18.16
N ASN A 57 2.28 1.35 18.00
CA ASN A 57 1.21 1.33 17.00
C ASN A 57 1.57 2.25 15.82
N LEU A 58 2.05 1.64 14.73
CA LEU A 58 2.41 2.31 13.48
C LEU A 58 1.36 2.04 12.39
N PRO A 59 0.61 3.06 11.93
CA PRO A 59 -0.20 3.00 10.72
C PRO A 59 0.63 2.65 9.49
N LEU A 60 0.14 1.74 8.65
CA LEU A 60 0.92 1.22 7.52
C LEU A 60 0.14 1.22 6.20
N GLY A 61 -1.07 0.68 6.15
CA GLY A 61 -1.87 0.54 4.92
C GLY A 61 -3.12 1.40 4.94
N LEU A 62 -3.62 1.75 3.75
CA LEU A 62 -4.82 2.57 3.62
C LEU A 62 -5.76 2.03 2.55
N ALA A 63 -7.07 2.30 2.67
CA ALA A 63 -8.01 2.24 1.54
C ALA A 63 -9.20 3.15 1.83
N ARG A 64 -9.80 3.75 0.79
CA ARG A 64 -11.02 4.55 0.95
C ARG A 64 -12.24 3.75 0.51
N TRP A 65 -13.32 3.88 1.26
CA TRP A 65 -14.66 3.51 0.84
C TRP A 65 -15.66 4.55 1.34
N LYS A 66 -16.26 5.34 0.44
CA LYS A 66 -17.19 6.42 0.79
C LYS A 66 -16.55 7.34 1.86
N ASN A 67 -17.20 7.51 3.01
CA ASN A 67 -16.72 8.31 4.14
C ASN A 67 -15.71 7.58 5.06
N LYS A 68 -15.36 6.32 4.79
CA LYS A 68 -14.39 5.56 5.60
C LYS A 68 -13.03 5.59 4.91
N VAL A 69 -12.01 6.02 5.63
CA VAL A 69 -10.60 5.77 5.27
C VAL A 69 -10.09 4.68 6.19
N PHE A 70 -9.97 3.47 5.66
CA PHE A 70 -9.37 2.34 6.36
C PHE A 70 -7.89 2.60 6.59
N VAL A 71 -7.43 2.22 7.78
CA VAL A 71 -6.04 2.35 8.23
C VAL A 71 -5.66 1.05 8.94
N THR A 72 -4.57 0.43 8.50
CA THR A 72 -4.06 -0.80 9.13
C THR A 72 -2.91 -0.48 10.08
N VAL A 73 -2.81 -1.23 11.17
CA VAL A 73 -1.73 -1.14 12.16
C VAL A 73 -1.20 -2.57 12.36
N PRO A 74 -0.17 -3.00 11.62
CA PRO A 74 0.36 -4.35 11.74
C PRO A 74 1.02 -4.55 13.10
N ARG A 75 1.01 -5.79 13.60
CA ARG A 75 1.63 -6.16 14.88
C ARG A 75 3.15 -6.35 14.77
N TRP A 76 3.84 -5.30 14.32
CA TRP A 76 5.31 -5.26 14.29
C TRP A 76 5.91 -5.45 15.67
N LYS A 77 5.27 -4.87 16.69
CA LYS A 77 5.61 -4.99 18.10
C LYS A 77 4.34 -5.35 18.87
N ASN A 78 4.50 -5.84 20.09
CA ASN A 78 3.40 -6.12 21.00
C ASN A 78 2.56 -4.88 21.36
N GLY A 79 1.35 -5.10 21.86
CA GLY A 79 0.49 -4.02 22.38
C GLY A 79 -0.22 -3.23 21.28
N VAL A 80 -0.54 -3.89 20.16
CA VAL A 80 -1.43 -3.34 19.13
C VAL A 80 -2.86 -3.75 19.43
N ALA A 81 -3.65 -2.79 19.90
CA ALA A 81 -5.03 -3.06 20.34
C ALA A 81 -5.96 -3.41 19.16
N SER A 82 -5.72 -2.79 18.00
CA SER A 82 -6.51 -3.06 16.80
C SER A 82 -5.72 -2.87 15.51
N SER A 83 -5.72 -3.92 14.69
CA SER A 83 -4.91 -3.98 13.49
C SER A 83 -5.65 -3.53 12.24
N LEU A 84 -6.97 -3.70 12.20
CA LEU A 84 -7.82 -3.19 11.12
C LEU A 84 -8.74 -2.10 11.66
N ASN A 85 -8.62 -0.90 11.09
CA ASN A 85 -9.34 0.28 11.57
C ASN A 85 -9.84 1.15 10.43
N TYR A 86 -10.64 2.15 10.75
CA TYR A 86 -10.93 3.27 9.86
C TYR A 86 -11.07 4.58 10.63
N VAL A 87 -11.00 5.68 9.88
CA VAL A 87 -11.36 7.03 10.32
C VAL A 87 -12.43 7.60 9.41
N ASP A 88 -13.21 8.56 9.91
CA ASP A 88 -14.20 9.25 9.07
C ASP A 88 -13.49 10.33 8.25
N LEU A 89 -13.76 10.38 6.94
CA LEU A 89 -13.15 11.32 6.00
C LEU A 89 -13.36 12.78 6.43
N ASP A 90 -14.54 13.08 6.98
CA ASP A 90 -14.96 14.41 7.44
C ASP A 90 -14.66 14.66 8.94
N GLY A 91 -13.94 13.75 9.60
CA GLY A 91 -13.58 13.87 11.01
C GLY A 91 -12.36 14.75 11.27
N ALA A 92 -11.98 14.88 12.54
CA ALA A 92 -10.76 15.61 12.92
C ALA A 92 -9.50 14.94 12.36
N GLN A 93 -8.46 15.74 12.10
CA GLN A 93 -7.20 15.25 11.52
C GLN A 93 -6.46 14.25 12.43
N ASP A 94 -6.65 14.35 13.74
CA ASP A 94 -6.00 13.54 14.78
C ASP A 94 -6.99 12.56 15.45
N GLN A 95 -8.14 12.30 14.83
CA GLN A 95 -9.18 11.45 15.41
C GLN A 95 -8.65 10.05 15.76
N PRO A 96 -9.15 9.42 16.83
CA PRO A 96 -8.79 8.04 17.16
C PRO A 96 -9.28 7.07 16.08
N LEU A 97 -8.53 5.99 15.89
CA LEU A 97 -8.84 4.94 14.94
C LEU A 97 -10.05 4.12 15.44
N LYS A 98 -11.00 3.83 14.57
CA LYS A 98 -12.17 2.99 14.89
C LYS A 98 -11.89 1.54 14.49
N PRO A 99 -11.81 0.60 15.45
CA PRO A 99 -11.60 -0.82 15.15
C PRO A 99 -12.69 -1.38 14.22
N TYR A 100 -12.29 -2.21 13.26
CA TYR A 100 -13.18 -2.82 12.28
C TYR A 100 -13.00 -4.35 12.21
N PRO A 101 -14.08 -5.14 12.21
CA PRO A 101 -15.48 -4.71 12.30
C PRO A 101 -15.89 -4.23 13.70
N SER A 102 -15.10 -4.57 14.73
CA SER A 102 -15.29 -4.08 16.10
C SER A 102 -13.99 -4.19 16.91
N LEU A 103 -13.95 -3.55 18.07
CA LEU A 103 -12.83 -3.67 19.01
C LEU A 103 -12.69 -5.12 19.52
N LYS A 104 -13.81 -5.81 19.77
CA LYS A 104 -13.82 -7.21 20.22
C LYS A 104 -13.06 -8.13 19.26
N GLU A 105 -13.28 -7.98 17.95
CA GLU A 105 -12.62 -8.83 16.96
C GLU A 105 -11.13 -8.49 16.77
N ASN A 106 -10.69 -7.33 17.22
CA ASN A 106 -9.32 -6.86 17.05
C ASN A 106 -8.46 -7.01 18.31
N LEU A 107 -9.06 -6.87 19.50
CA LEU A 107 -8.39 -6.90 20.80
C LEU A 107 -8.07 -8.34 21.23
N VAL A 108 -7.23 -9.00 20.43
CA VAL A 108 -6.69 -10.34 20.67
C VAL A 108 -5.31 -10.22 21.33
N SER A 109 -5.02 -11.02 22.35
CA SER A 109 -3.69 -11.04 22.97
C SER A 109 -2.61 -11.49 21.98
N ASP A 110 -1.45 -10.84 22.00
CA ASP A 110 -0.28 -11.26 21.20
C ASP A 110 0.18 -12.68 21.54
N SER A 111 -0.17 -13.20 22.71
CA SER A 111 0.17 -14.55 23.17
C SER A 111 -0.90 -15.62 22.87
N ALA A 112 -2.00 -15.22 22.20
CA ALA A 112 -3.09 -16.12 21.85
C ALA A 112 -2.57 -17.35 21.08
N LYS A 113 -3.15 -18.52 21.37
CA LYS A 113 -2.71 -19.80 20.78
C LYS A 113 -3.53 -20.22 19.56
N GLU A 114 -4.67 -19.58 19.37
CA GLU A 114 -5.58 -19.82 18.26
C GLU A 114 -6.40 -18.57 17.99
N LEU A 115 -7.01 -18.53 16.81
CA LEU A 115 -7.90 -17.45 16.41
C LEU A 115 -9.21 -17.52 17.23
N PRO A 116 -9.60 -16.46 17.96
CA PRO A 116 -10.79 -16.51 18.82
C PRO A 116 -12.12 -16.70 18.05
N SER A 117 -12.20 -16.15 16.85
CA SER A 117 -13.34 -16.25 15.94
C SER A 117 -12.89 -16.09 14.49
N ASN A 118 -13.65 -16.59 13.52
CA ASN A 118 -13.32 -16.37 12.09
C ASN A 118 -13.30 -14.89 11.69
N SER A 119 -13.99 -14.02 12.44
CA SER A 119 -14.00 -12.58 12.21
C SER A 119 -12.87 -11.85 12.93
N SER A 120 -12.15 -12.53 13.84
CA SER A 120 -11.07 -11.92 14.60
C SER A 120 -9.92 -11.54 13.67
N ILE A 121 -9.26 -10.43 13.95
CA ILE A 121 -8.19 -9.86 13.14
C ILE A 121 -6.91 -9.84 13.98
N ILE A 122 -5.83 -10.42 13.45
CA ILE A 122 -4.55 -10.46 14.16
C ILE A 122 -3.65 -9.33 13.67
N SER A 123 -3.13 -9.41 12.45
CA SER A 123 -2.07 -8.52 11.98
C SER A 123 -2.21 -8.24 10.49
N VAL A 124 -2.80 -7.09 10.17
CA VAL A 124 -3.13 -6.68 8.82
C VAL A 124 -2.10 -5.68 8.31
N PHE A 125 -1.56 -5.97 7.12
CA PHE A 125 -0.63 -5.07 6.44
C PHE A 125 -1.35 -4.18 5.42
N ARG A 126 -2.03 -4.79 4.45
CA ARG A 126 -2.75 -4.06 3.40
C ARG A 126 -4.17 -4.59 3.25
N VAL A 127 -5.01 -3.70 2.75
CA VAL A 127 -6.40 -3.97 2.41
C VAL A 127 -6.70 -3.51 0.99
N PHE A 128 -7.76 -4.05 0.41
CA PHE A 128 -8.27 -3.64 -0.88
C PHE A 128 -9.79 -3.51 -0.82
N VAL A 129 -10.31 -2.37 -1.25
CA VAL A 129 -11.76 -2.16 -1.43
C VAL A 129 -12.06 -2.43 -2.88
N ASP A 130 -12.94 -3.40 -3.15
CA ASP A 130 -13.31 -3.76 -4.51
C ASP A 130 -14.56 -3.01 -5.03
N PRO A 131 -14.83 -3.02 -6.34
CA PRO A 131 -16.01 -2.39 -6.94
C PRO A 131 -17.37 -2.94 -6.47
N CYS A 132 -17.38 -4.00 -5.66
CA CYS A 132 -18.57 -4.69 -5.14
C CYS A 132 -18.87 -4.31 -3.68
N ASP A 133 -18.24 -3.24 -3.17
CA ASP A 133 -18.34 -2.82 -1.76
C ASP A 133 -17.87 -3.91 -0.78
N ARG A 134 -16.80 -4.65 -1.13
CA ARG A 134 -16.16 -5.61 -0.22
C ARG A 134 -14.78 -5.15 0.19
N LEU A 135 -14.46 -5.34 1.47
CA LEU A 135 -13.13 -5.13 2.01
C LEU A 135 -12.39 -6.46 2.06
N TRP A 136 -11.33 -6.56 1.28
CA TRP A 136 -10.41 -7.68 1.29
C TRP A 136 -9.21 -7.34 2.16
N VAL A 137 -8.90 -8.23 3.09
CA VAL A 137 -7.93 -8.02 4.16
C VAL A 137 -6.90 -9.14 4.09
N MET A 138 -5.63 -8.77 3.99
CA MET A 138 -4.51 -9.70 4.14
C MET A 138 -4.09 -9.73 5.62
N ASP A 139 -4.57 -10.73 6.36
CA ASP A 139 -4.22 -10.97 7.76
C ASP A 139 -3.09 -12.01 7.83
N SER A 140 -1.91 -11.60 8.29
CA SER A 140 -0.74 -12.49 8.38
C SER A 140 -0.88 -13.51 9.50
N GLY A 141 -1.75 -13.26 10.49
CA GLY A 141 -1.88 -14.09 11.69
C GLY A 141 -0.68 -14.03 12.63
N LEU A 142 0.33 -13.19 12.34
CA LEU A 142 1.60 -13.11 13.06
C LEU A 142 1.64 -11.86 13.95
N ALA A 143 1.72 -12.08 15.26
CA ALA A 143 1.84 -11.03 16.28
C ALA A 143 3.28 -10.83 16.73
N ASP A 144 3.60 -9.61 17.18
CA ASP A 144 4.89 -9.21 17.77
C ASP A 144 6.13 -9.57 16.94
N ILE A 145 6.10 -9.24 15.65
CA ILE A 145 7.09 -9.66 14.62
C ILE A 145 8.54 -9.34 14.98
N LEU A 146 8.80 -8.20 15.64
CA LEU A 146 10.14 -7.74 16.01
C LEU A 146 10.51 -8.05 17.47
N GLY A 147 9.56 -8.57 18.26
CA GLY A 147 9.72 -8.89 19.67
C GLY A 147 9.82 -10.39 19.89
N ALA A 148 8.73 -10.99 20.39
CA ALA A 148 8.55 -12.43 20.52
C ALA A 148 7.48 -12.93 19.54
N PRO A 149 7.84 -13.20 18.26
CA PRO A 149 6.89 -13.55 17.23
C PRO A 149 6.00 -14.72 17.63
N ASN A 150 4.69 -14.55 17.45
CA ASN A 150 3.71 -15.58 17.72
C ASN A 150 2.73 -15.72 16.55
N GLN A 151 2.79 -16.86 15.86
CA GLN A 151 1.85 -17.20 14.79
C GLN A 151 0.53 -17.69 15.42
N VAL A 152 -0.42 -16.77 15.62
CA VAL A 152 -1.74 -17.06 16.23
C VAL A 152 -2.62 -17.90 15.30
N ALA A 153 -2.53 -17.64 14.00
CA ALA A 153 -3.27 -18.35 12.94
C ALA A 153 -2.46 -18.32 11.63
N GLY A 154 -2.73 -19.21 10.68
CA GLY A 154 -2.07 -19.12 9.36
C GLY A 154 -2.44 -17.84 8.59
N PRO A 155 -1.61 -17.38 7.63
CA PRO A 155 -1.95 -16.26 6.77
C PRO A 155 -3.27 -16.49 6.03
N SER A 156 -4.11 -15.45 5.95
CA SER A 156 -5.46 -15.59 5.41
C SER A 156 -5.96 -14.36 4.68
N LEU A 157 -6.86 -14.60 3.72
CA LEU A 157 -7.72 -13.59 3.13
C LEU A 157 -9.02 -13.51 3.91
N VAL A 158 -9.36 -12.32 4.38
CA VAL A 158 -10.63 -12.07 5.08
C VAL A 158 -11.44 -11.07 4.25
N ILE A 159 -12.69 -11.41 3.95
CA ILE A 159 -13.57 -10.62 3.09
C ILE A 159 -14.75 -10.15 3.93
N PHE A 160 -14.95 -8.85 4.03
CA PHE A 160 -16.11 -8.25 4.69
C PHE A 160 -17.01 -7.53 3.69
N ASP A 161 -18.31 -7.60 3.91
CA ASP A 161 -19.29 -6.71 3.28
C ASP A 161 -19.21 -5.33 3.95
N LEU A 162 -18.87 -4.28 3.20
CA LEU A 162 -18.74 -2.93 3.75
C LEU A 162 -20.07 -2.27 4.10
N ASN A 163 -21.18 -2.73 3.51
CA ASN A 163 -22.50 -2.20 3.81
C ASN A 163 -23.05 -2.73 5.14
N THR A 164 -22.75 -3.99 5.47
CA THR A 164 -23.24 -4.64 6.71
C THR A 164 -22.15 -4.78 7.79
N ASN A 165 -20.88 -4.57 7.43
CA ASN A 165 -19.68 -4.85 8.24
C ASN A 165 -19.58 -6.32 8.69
N GLN A 166 -20.22 -7.24 7.97
CA GLN A 166 -20.22 -8.66 8.29
C GLN A 166 -19.15 -9.42 7.51
N LEU A 167 -18.61 -10.47 8.14
CA LEU A 167 -17.70 -11.39 7.48
C LEU A 167 -18.46 -12.15 6.39
N ILE A 168 -17.97 -12.07 5.15
CA ILE A 168 -18.43 -12.89 4.03
C ILE A 168 -17.68 -14.21 4.03
N HIS A 169 -16.34 -14.16 4.09
CA HIS A 169 -15.48 -15.32 3.94
C HIS A 169 -14.12 -15.14 4.60
N ARG A 170 -13.51 -16.23 5.05
CA ARG A 170 -12.10 -16.29 5.45
C ARG A 170 -11.46 -17.52 4.82
N TYR A 171 -10.44 -17.29 4.00
CA TYR A 171 -9.66 -18.35 3.35
C TYR A 171 -8.25 -18.39 3.94
N PHE A 172 -7.84 -19.52 4.48
CA PHE A 172 -6.46 -19.76 4.91
C PHE A 172 -5.64 -20.31 3.75
N PHE A 173 -4.52 -19.67 3.46
CA PHE A 173 -3.64 -20.12 2.38
C PHE A 173 -3.08 -21.52 2.67
N LYS A 174 -3.00 -22.35 1.63
CA LYS A 174 -2.45 -23.70 1.74
C LYS A 174 -0.95 -23.64 1.97
N VAL A 175 -0.44 -24.55 2.79
CA VAL A 175 1.01 -24.72 3.00
C VAL A 175 1.75 -24.98 1.68
N SER A 176 1.11 -25.66 0.72
CA SER A 176 1.69 -25.91 -0.61
C SER A 176 1.94 -24.66 -1.45
N ASP A 177 1.29 -23.54 -1.11
CA ASP A 177 1.43 -22.28 -1.83
C ASP A 177 2.46 -21.34 -1.17
N MET A 178 3.00 -21.77 -0.02
CA MET A 178 3.97 -21.03 0.79
C MET A 178 5.37 -21.66 0.72
N LYS A 179 6.36 -20.87 1.09
CA LYS A 179 7.72 -21.26 1.44
C LYS A 179 7.98 -20.95 2.91
N GLU A 180 9.11 -21.42 3.43
CA GLU A 180 9.54 -21.15 4.81
C GLU A 180 9.62 -19.64 5.10
N ASP A 181 10.22 -18.87 4.18
CA ASP A 181 10.34 -17.42 4.31
C ASP A 181 9.12 -16.63 3.79
N SER A 182 7.97 -17.29 3.56
CA SER A 182 6.81 -16.59 3.00
C SER A 182 6.30 -15.48 3.91
N PHE A 183 6.08 -14.30 3.32
CA PHE A 183 5.50 -13.17 4.03
C PHE A 183 4.54 -12.41 3.12
N PHE A 184 3.25 -12.45 3.45
CA PHE A 184 2.18 -11.84 2.67
C PHE A 184 1.79 -10.49 3.28
N ALA A 185 2.32 -9.41 2.72
CA ALA A 185 2.07 -8.05 3.21
C ALA A 185 1.05 -7.27 2.36
N ASN A 186 0.77 -7.73 1.13
CA ASN A 186 -0.04 -6.97 0.18
C ASN A 186 -1.12 -7.84 -0.49
N ILE A 187 -2.12 -7.18 -1.08
CA ILE A 187 -3.20 -7.82 -1.84
C ILE A 187 -3.72 -6.86 -2.92
N VAL A 188 -3.94 -7.40 -4.11
CA VAL A 188 -4.68 -6.74 -5.19
C VAL A 188 -5.79 -7.64 -5.67
N VAL A 189 -6.99 -7.07 -5.84
CA VAL A 189 -8.19 -7.83 -6.20
C VAL A 189 -8.64 -7.45 -7.61
N ASP A 190 -8.93 -8.48 -8.39
CA ASP A 190 -9.36 -8.41 -9.79
C ASP A 190 -10.77 -8.93 -9.89
N VAL A 191 -11.70 -7.99 -10.04
CA VAL A 191 -13.12 -8.28 -10.10
C VAL A 191 -13.84 -7.19 -10.88
N ASP A 192 -14.77 -7.62 -11.72
CA ASP A 192 -15.71 -6.71 -12.36
C ASP A 192 -16.99 -6.61 -11.54
N LYS A 193 -17.57 -5.41 -11.46
CA LYS A 193 -18.77 -5.10 -10.66
C LYS A 193 -19.98 -5.98 -11.01
N ASN A 194 -20.02 -6.54 -12.21
CA ASN A 194 -21.10 -7.40 -12.69
C ASN A 194 -20.88 -8.90 -12.36
N THR A 195 -19.70 -9.27 -11.88
CA THR A 195 -19.31 -10.67 -11.61
C THR A 195 -18.55 -10.80 -10.29
N CYS A 196 -19.10 -10.23 -9.22
CA CYS A 196 -18.45 -10.16 -7.90
C CYS A 196 -17.99 -11.53 -7.35
N ASP A 197 -18.75 -12.59 -7.63
CA ASP A 197 -18.43 -13.97 -7.18
C ASP A 197 -17.30 -14.63 -7.98
N ASN A 198 -16.85 -14.01 -9.07
CA ASN A 198 -15.73 -14.46 -9.90
C ASN A 198 -14.46 -13.62 -9.68
N ALA A 199 -14.27 -13.14 -8.46
CA ALA A 199 -13.11 -12.37 -8.07
C ALA A 199 -11.85 -13.24 -7.97
N PHE A 200 -10.71 -12.66 -8.31
CA PHE A 200 -9.39 -13.20 -8.04
C PHE A 200 -8.62 -12.25 -7.13
N ALA A 201 -7.85 -12.79 -6.19
CA ALA A 201 -6.89 -12.02 -5.41
C ALA A 201 -5.46 -12.44 -5.78
N TYR A 202 -4.58 -11.47 -5.91
CA TYR A 202 -3.16 -11.66 -6.15
C TYR A 202 -2.40 -11.16 -4.92
N VAL A 203 -1.67 -12.07 -4.27
CA VAL A 203 -0.95 -11.82 -3.03
C VAL A 203 0.54 -12.02 -3.28
N PRO A 204 1.33 -10.94 -3.36
CA PRO A 204 2.77 -11.06 -3.53
C PRO A 204 3.42 -11.55 -2.24
N ASP A 205 4.38 -12.44 -2.42
CA ASP A 205 5.17 -13.07 -1.37
C ASP A 205 6.57 -12.49 -1.38
N LEU A 206 6.79 -11.49 -0.52
CA LEU A 206 8.03 -10.72 -0.52
C LEU A 206 9.25 -11.55 -0.07
N GLY A 207 9.05 -12.54 0.79
CA GLY A 207 10.15 -13.38 1.31
C GLY A 207 10.31 -14.69 0.53
N GLY A 208 9.23 -15.25 -0.01
CA GLY A 208 9.29 -16.47 -0.82
C GLY A 208 9.50 -16.22 -2.33
N TYR A 209 9.47 -14.97 -2.78
CA TYR A 209 9.68 -14.54 -4.17
C TYR A 209 8.69 -15.17 -5.16
N GLY A 210 7.40 -14.97 -4.91
CA GLY A 210 6.32 -15.50 -5.73
C GLY A 210 5.04 -14.70 -5.59
N VAL A 211 4.02 -15.06 -6.36
CA VAL A 211 2.67 -14.50 -6.20
C VAL A 211 1.71 -15.65 -5.98
N VAL A 212 0.93 -15.60 -4.91
CA VAL A 212 -0.18 -16.53 -4.69
C VAL A 212 -1.43 -15.94 -5.32
N VAL A 213 -2.06 -16.72 -6.18
CA VAL A 213 -3.36 -16.39 -6.80
C VAL A 213 -4.42 -17.13 -6.02
N TYR A 214 -5.51 -16.45 -5.66
CA TYR A 214 -6.70 -17.03 -5.06
C TYR A 214 -7.91 -16.78 -5.96
N SER A 215 -8.75 -17.79 -6.16
CA SER A 215 -10.00 -17.68 -6.90
C SER A 215 -11.19 -17.84 -5.96
N LEU A 216 -12.01 -16.80 -5.82
CA LEU A 216 -13.18 -16.84 -4.94
C LEU A 216 -14.20 -17.89 -5.38
N LYS A 217 -14.39 -18.05 -6.70
CA LYS A 217 -15.34 -19.01 -7.26
C LYS A 217 -14.94 -20.45 -7.01
N GLN A 218 -13.64 -20.74 -7.02
CA GLN A 218 -13.12 -22.09 -6.79
C GLN A 218 -12.83 -22.35 -5.31
N ASP A 219 -12.77 -21.29 -4.50
CA ASP A 219 -12.29 -21.31 -3.11
C ASP A 219 -10.95 -22.04 -2.98
N ASP A 220 -10.04 -21.73 -3.91
CA ASP A 220 -8.72 -22.36 -4.00
C ASP A 220 -7.63 -21.35 -4.37
N SER A 221 -6.40 -21.66 -3.99
CA SER A 221 -5.21 -20.87 -4.30
C SER A 221 -4.10 -21.68 -4.97
N TRP A 222 -3.19 -20.99 -5.64
CA TRP A 222 -1.97 -21.61 -6.19
C TRP A 222 -0.84 -20.60 -6.26
N ARG A 223 0.39 -21.10 -6.16
CA ARG A 223 1.60 -20.30 -6.26
C ARG A 223 2.08 -20.16 -7.71
N VAL A 224 2.35 -18.93 -8.11
CA VAL A 224 3.04 -18.55 -9.34
C VAL A 224 4.49 -18.19 -9.02
N THR A 225 5.43 -18.71 -9.81
CA THR A 225 6.86 -18.45 -9.65
C THR A 225 7.49 -17.98 -10.95
N HIS A 226 8.32 -16.95 -10.86
CA HIS A 226 9.10 -16.42 -11.99
C HIS A 226 10.34 -15.70 -11.46
N HIS A 227 11.40 -15.61 -12.26
CA HIS A 227 12.64 -14.94 -11.84
C HIS A 227 12.43 -13.46 -11.52
N TYR A 228 11.51 -12.79 -12.23
CA TYR A 228 11.18 -11.38 -12.03
C TYR A 228 10.49 -11.07 -10.70
N PHE A 229 10.12 -12.07 -9.90
CA PHE A 229 9.62 -11.85 -8.54
C PHE A 229 10.71 -11.73 -7.48
N HIS A 230 11.98 -11.92 -7.85
CA HIS A 230 13.10 -11.79 -6.92
C HIS A 230 13.55 -10.32 -6.82
N PHE A 231 14.18 -10.00 -5.69
CA PHE A 231 14.84 -8.71 -5.52
C PHE A 231 16.08 -8.58 -6.40
N GLU A 232 16.51 -7.34 -6.63
CA GLU A 232 17.78 -7.03 -7.28
C GLU A 232 18.87 -6.82 -6.22
N PRO A 233 19.95 -7.61 -6.22
CA PRO A 233 20.97 -7.53 -5.16
C PRO A 233 21.62 -6.16 -4.98
N LEU A 234 21.72 -5.37 -6.06
CA LEU A 234 22.30 -4.02 -6.02
C LEU A 234 21.31 -2.94 -5.57
N ALA A 235 20.03 -3.28 -5.43
CA ALA A 235 18.97 -2.36 -5.01
C ALA A 235 18.50 -2.60 -3.56
N GLY A 236 19.19 -3.46 -2.79
CA GLY A 236 18.80 -3.82 -1.42
C GLY A 236 19.19 -2.82 -0.33
N THR A 237 19.85 -1.70 -0.67
CA THR A 237 20.29 -0.70 0.31
C THR A 237 19.35 0.51 0.35
N TYR A 238 19.00 0.92 1.56
CA TYR A 238 18.13 2.04 1.83
C TYR A 238 18.81 3.06 2.72
N ASN A 239 18.58 4.34 2.44
CA ASN A 239 18.96 5.43 3.33
C ASN A 239 17.80 6.41 3.43
N VAL A 240 17.06 6.31 4.52
CA VAL A 240 15.79 7.02 4.74
C VAL A 240 15.78 7.62 6.14
N GLY A 241 15.49 8.92 6.25
CA GLY A 241 15.50 9.62 7.53
C GLY A 241 16.88 9.63 8.23
N GLY A 242 17.96 9.39 7.48
CA GLY A 242 19.31 9.22 8.03
C GLY A 242 19.58 7.84 8.64
N ILE A 243 18.69 6.87 8.42
CA ILE A 243 18.86 5.47 8.83
C ILE A 243 19.21 4.65 7.59
N GLU A 244 20.37 3.99 7.65
CA GLU A 244 20.77 3.00 6.67
C GLU A 244 20.29 1.60 7.08
N PHE A 245 19.67 0.88 6.16
CA PHE A 245 19.21 -0.50 6.36
C PHE A 245 19.22 -1.28 5.05
N HIS A 246 19.13 -2.60 5.14
CA HIS A 246 19.20 -3.50 4.00
C HIS A 246 18.05 -4.49 4.00
N TRP A 247 17.27 -4.52 2.91
CA TRP A 247 16.17 -5.45 2.71
C TRP A 247 16.33 -6.20 1.39
N THR A 248 15.88 -7.44 1.38
CA THR A 248 15.91 -8.36 0.23
C THR A 248 14.50 -8.72 -0.23
N ASP A 249 13.56 -7.81 0.00
CA ASP A 249 12.14 -8.00 -0.29
C ASP A 249 11.93 -8.09 -1.80
N GLY A 250 11.38 -9.21 -2.25
CA GLY A 250 11.03 -9.48 -3.64
C GLY A 250 9.74 -8.79 -4.05
N VAL A 251 8.99 -9.41 -4.97
CA VAL A 251 7.70 -8.89 -5.46
C VAL A 251 6.84 -8.38 -4.31
N PHE A 252 6.38 -7.14 -4.42
CA PHE A 252 5.70 -6.45 -3.33
C PHE A 252 4.51 -5.64 -3.80
N ALA A 253 4.70 -4.81 -4.83
CA ALA A 253 3.63 -4.00 -5.40
C ALA A 253 3.12 -4.64 -6.68
N LEU A 254 1.80 -4.67 -6.81
CA LEU A 254 1.04 -5.18 -7.94
C LEU A 254 0.04 -4.10 -8.34
N ALA A 255 -0.22 -3.94 -9.63
CA ALA A 255 -1.25 -3.03 -10.13
C ALA A 255 -1.90 -3.59 -11.39
N LEU A 256 -3.21 -3.36 -11.55
CA LEU A 256 -3.99 -3.92 -12.64
C LEU A 256 -4.42 -2.83 -13.62
N SER A 257 -4.16 -3.03 -14.90
CA SER A 257 -4.76 -2.21 -15.96
C SER A 257 -6.27 -2.38 -16.04
N GLU A 258 -6.92 -1.58 -16.87
CA GLU A 258 -8.23 -1.89 -17.44
C GLU A 258 -8.24 -3.27 -18.14
N PRO A 259 -9.41 -3.92 -18.27
CA PRO A 259 -9.52 -5.14 -19.05
C PRO A 259 -9.13 -4.90 -20.51
N ARG A 260 -8.32 -5.80 -21.07
CA ARG A 260 -8.01 -5.83 -22.50
C ARG A 260 -9.17 -6.43 -23.29
N GLU A 261 -9.07 -6.47 -24.62
CA GLU A 261 -10.10 -7.04 -25.50
C GLU A 261 -10.50 -8.48 -25.14
N ASN A 262 -9.57 -9.27 -24.59
CA ASN A 262 -9.83 -10.64 -24.15
C ASN A 262 -10.44 -10.76 -22.74
N GLY A 263 -10.78 -9.65 -22.09
CA GLY A 263 -11.36 -9.59 -20.74
C GLY A 263 -10.35 -9.77 -19.60
N PHE A 264 -9.08 -10.05 -19.90
CA PHE A 264 -8.01 -10.13 -18.92
C PHE A 264 -7.22 -8.82 -18.85
N ARG A 265 -6.61 -8.57 -17.71
CA ARG A 265 -5.85 -7.34 -17.43
C ARG A 265 -4.35 -7.58 -17.62
N THR A 266 -3.61 -6.50 -17.78
CA THR A 266 -2.18 -6.49 -17.58
C THR A 266 -1.92 -6.29 -16.10
N MET A 267 -1.17 -7.20 -15.48
CA MET A 267 -0.61 -7.03 -14.14
C MET A 267 0.76 -6.36 -14.27
N PHE A 268 0.90 -5.15 -13.77
CA PHE A 268 2.19 -4.51 -13.52
C PHE A 268 2.70 -4.92 -12.15
N PHE A 269 4.00 -5.20 -12.04
CA PHE A 269 4.59 -5.59 -10.77
C PHE A 269 6.08 -5.28 -10.68
N HIS A 270 6.53 -5.11 -9.44
CA HIS A 270 7.95 -5.01 -9.12
C HIS A 270 8.26 -5.55 -7.73
N ALA A 271 9.53 -5.89 -7.54
CA ALA A 271 10.08 -6.15 -6.22
C ALA A 271 10.27 -4.85 -5.44
N PHE A 272 10.14 -4.92 -4.12
CA PHE A 272 10.41 -3.78 -3.24
C PHE A 272 11.86 -3.31 -3.43
N SER A 273 12.81 -4.24 -3.32
CA SER A 273 14.23 -4.02 -3.59
C SER A 273 14.55 -4.18 -5.09
N SER A 274 13.99 -3.29 -5.92
CA SER A 274 14.28 -3.19 -7.36
C SER A 274 13.96 -1.80 -7.93
N THR A 275 14.61 -1.43 -9.03
CA THR A 275 14.26 -0.24 -9.83
C THR A 275 13.51 -0.58 -11.12
N LYS A 276 13.29 -1.87 -11.38
CA LYS A 276 12.66 -2.37 -12.61
C LYS A 276 11.15 -2.52 -12.45
N GLU A 277 10.47 -2.55 -13.59
CA GLU A 277 9.04 -2.84 -13.69
C GLU A 277 8.81 -3.94 -14.70
N PHE A 278 7.89 -4.82 -14.36
CA PHE A 278 7.55 -5.97 -15.16
C PHE A 278 6.05 -6.01 -15.41
N CYS A 279 5.65 -6.78 -16.41
CA CYS A 279 4.25 -7.09 -16.60
C CYS A 279 3.99 -8.53 -17.04
N VAL A 280 2.76 -8.98 -16.81
CA VAL A 280 2.25 -10.27 -17.25
C VAL A 280 0.73 -10.20 -17.41
N SER A 281 0.16 -11.05 -18.26
CA SER A 281 -1.30 -11.17 -18.36
C SER A 281 -1.90 -11.88 -17.14
N THR A 282 -3.05 -11.39 -16.65
CA THR A 282 -3.81 -12.12 -15.64
C THR A 282 -4.40 -13.44 -16.15
N GLU A 283 -4.52 -13.63 -17.47
CA GLU A 283 -4.92 -14.91 -18.07
C GLU A 283 -3.94 -16.03 -17.71
N LEU A 284 -2.65 -15.74 -17.83
CA LEU A 284 -1.57 -16.66 -17.48
C LEU A 284 -1.60 -16.97 -15.98
N LEU A 285 -1.71 -15.93 -15.14
CA LEU A 285 -1.73 -16.09 -13.68
C LEU A 285 -2.92 -16.95 -13.23
N ARG A 286 -4.10 -16.72 -13.80
CA ARG A 286 -5.34 -17.43 -13.47
C ARG A 286 -5.34 -18.89 -13.92
N ASN A 287 -4.58 -19.23 -14.97
CA ASN A 287 -4.50 -20.59 -15.51
C ASN A 287 -3.17 -21.30 -15.20
N TYR A 288 -2.36 -20.77 -14.29
CA TYR A 288 -0.97 -21.19 -14.09
C TYR A 288 -0.78 -22.69 -13.79
N THR A 289 -1.78 -23.34 -13.19
CA THR A 289 -1.80 -24.78 -12.89
C THR A 289 -2.11 -25.67 -14.10
N HIS A 290 -2.58 -25.08 -15.21
CA HIS A 290 -3.07 -25.78 -16.40
C HIS A 290 -2.29 -25.45 -17.68
N ILE A 291 -1.21 -24.67 -17.58
CA ILE A 291 -0.39 -24.24 -18.71
C ILE A 291 1.02 -24.85 -18.65
N ASP A 292 1.70 -24.87 -19.81
CA ASP A 292 3.12 -25.20 -19.87
C ASP A 292 3.95 -24.03 -19.32
N LYS A 293 4.67 -24.28 -18.22
CA LYS A 293 5.47 -23.25 -17.53
C LYS A 293 6.71 -22.83 -18.31
N THR A 294 7.23 -23.68 -19.19
CA THR A 294 8.37 -23.36 -20.05
C THR A 294 7.93 -22.40 -21.16
N GLU A 295 6.77 -22.61 -21.75
CA GLU A 295 6.21 -21.68 -22.73
C GLU A 295 5.80 -20.35 -22.06
N ALA A 296 5.07 -20.45 -20.94
CA ALA A 296 4.58 -19.29 -20.18
C ALA A 296 5.69 -18.42 -19.57
N PHE A 297 6.91 -18.95 -19.41
CA PHE A 297 8.05 -18.21 -18.87
C PHE A 297 8.34 -16.95 -19.69
N HIS A 298 8.18 -17.02 -21.01
CA HIS A 298 8.48 -15.90 -21.89
C HIS A 298 7.38 -14.83 -21.94
N ASP A 299 6.22 -15.05 -21.33
CA ASP A 299 5.12 -14.09 -21.30
C ASP A 299 5.25 -13.03 -20.20
N PHE A 300 6.13 -13.27 -19.22
CA PHE A 300 6.57 -12.23 -18.30
C PHE A 300 7.52 -11.28 -19.04
N LYS A 301 7.22 -9.99 -19.05
CA LYS A 301 8.00 -8.98 -19.77
C LYS A 301 8.64 -7.99 -18.81
N LEU A 302 9.91 -7.67 -19.04
CA LEU A 302 10.55 -6.48 -18.49
C LEU A 302 10.07 -5.26 -19.29
N LEU A 303 9.47 -4.29 -18.61
CA LEU A 303 9.09 -3.03 -19.21
C LEU A 303 10.30 -2.08 -19.31
N GLY A 304 11.06 -1.98 -18.22
CA GLY A 304 12.23 -1.11 -18.17
C GLY A 304 12.71 -0.84 -16.75
N ASP A 305 13.36 0.31 -16.59
CA ASP A 305 14.00 0.75 -15.35
C ASP A 305 13.61 2.20 -15.04
N ARG A 306 13.20 2.47 -13.79
CA ARG A 306 12.86 3.81 -13.29
C ARG A 306 14.09 4.68 -13.04
N GLY A 307 15.27 4.07 -12.94
CA GLY A 307 16.55 4.73 -12.63
C GLY A 307 16.95 4.59 -11.16
N GLU A 308 18.10 5.14 -10.79
CA GLU A 308 18.73 4.92 -9.49
C GLU A 308 17.87 5.38 -8.30
N ARG A 309 17.89 4.62 -7.20
CA ARG A 309 17.21 4.97 -5.93
C ARG A 309 15.68 5.08 -6.04
N THR A 310 15.05 4.28 -6.89
CA THR A 310 13.60 4.28 -7.15
C THR A 310 12.88 3.03 -6.63
N GLN A 311 13.44 2.38 -5.61
CA GLN A 311 12.77 1.31 -4.86
C GLN A 311 11.42 1.78 -4.34
N SER A 312 10.44 0.89 -4.33
CA SER A 312 9.04 1.25 -4.13
C SER A 312 8.31 0.25 -3.25
N SER A 313 7.54 0.77 -2.29
CA SER A 313 6.71 0.00 -1.37
C SER A 313 5.28 -0.22 -1.87
N ALA A 314 4.83 0.55 -2.86
CA ALA A 314 3.44 0.53 -3.29
C ALA A 314 3.33 1.11 -4.70
N SER A 315 2.37 0.58 -5.45
CA SER A 315 1.94 1.11 -6.73
C SER A 315 0.44 0.92 -6.91
N TYR A 316 -0.15 1.78 -7.75
CA TYR A 316 -1.54 1.71 -8.11
C TYR A 316 -1.73 2.26 -9.52
N TYR A 317 -2.50 1.56 -10.34
CA TYR A 317 -2.81 1.97 -11.71
C TYR A 317 -4.17 2.65 -11.75
N ASP A 318 -4.19 3.92 -12.16
CA ASP A 318 -5.42 4.67 -12.39
C ASP A 318 -5.89 4.45 -13.83
N THR A 319 -7.00 3.71 -13.98
CA THR A 319 -7.57 3.41 -15.29
C THR A 319 -8.16 4.63 -16.00
N ASN A 320 -8.44 5.72 -15.28
CA ASN A 320 -8.98 6.93 -15.90
C ASN A 320 -7.91 7.74 -16.64
N THR A 321 -6.67 7.70 -16.16
CA THR A 321 -5.54 8.43 -16.74
C THR A 321 -4.53 7.52 -17.46
N SER A 322 -4.69 6.19 -17.33
CA SER A 322 -3.71 5.19 -17.76
C SER A 322 -2.33 5.37 -17.12
N VAL A 323 -2.30 5.90 -15.89
CA VAL A 323 -1.06 6.20 -15.17
C VAL A 323 -0.87 5.20 -14.03
N LEU A 324 0.32 4.59 -13.99
CA LEU A 324 0.82 3.87 -12.84
C LEU A 324 1.51 4.85 -11.89
N PHE A 325 0.97 5.02 -10.69
CA PHE A 325 1.62 5.75 -9.59
C PHE A 325 2.40 4.78 -8.72
N TYR A 326 3.55 5.21 -8.19
CA TYR A 326 4.36 4.40 -7.27
C TYR A 326 5.22 5.27 -6.35
N THR A 327 5.47 4.76 -5.14
CA THR A 327 6.38 5.42 -4.19
C THR A 327 7.84 5.33 -4.66
N GLN A 328 8.69 6.22 -4.18
CA GLN A 328 10.15 6.15 -4.36
C GLN A 328 10.83 6.37 -3.00
N ILE A 329 11.01 5.28 -2.25
CA ILE A 329 11.40 5.30 -0.82
C ILE A 329 12.71 6.05 -0.60
N ASN A 330 13.74 5.73 -1.39
CA ASN A 330 15.05 6.37 -1.28
C ASN A 330 15.11 7.81 -1.81
N ARG A 331 14.01 8.31 -2.39
CA ARG A 331 13.85 9.68 -2.90
C ARG A 331 12.78 10.48 -2.15
N ASN A 332 12.16 9.90 -1.12
CA ASN A 332 11.14 10.54 -0.27
C ASN A 332 10.00 11.18 -1.08
N GLY A 333 9.49 10.46 -2.07
CA GLY A 333 8.48 11.02 -2.97
C GLY A 333 7.76 9.97 -3.80
N ILE A 334 7.03 10.45 -4.80
CA ILE A 334 6.16 9.63 -5.66
C ILE A 334 6.51 9.89 -7.11
N GLY A 335 6.59 8.83 -7.89
CA GLY A 335 6.67 8.91 -9.34
C GLY A 335 5.41 8.40 -10.01
N CYS A 336 5.38 8.58 -11.31
CA CYS A 336 4.33 8.07 -12.16
C CYS A 336 4.88 7.61 -13.50
N TRP A 337 4.10 6.81 -14.21
CA TRP A 337 4.36 6.43 -15.59
C TRP A 337 3.05 6.27 -16.35
N ASN A 338 2.93 6.91 -17.51
CA ASN A 338 1.81 6.68 -18.42
C ASN A 338 2.06 5.42 -19.25
N SER A 339 1.17 4.43 -19.17
CA SER A 339 1.38 3.13 -19.81
C SER A 339 1.42 3.17 -21.34
N ASN A 340 1.03 4.29 -21.94
CA ASN A 340 1.13 4.52 -23.39
C ASN A 340 2.53 5.00 -23.84
N LYS A 341 3.46 5.21 -22.90
CA LYS A 341 4.82 5.68 -23.17
C LYS A 341 5.84 4.59 -22.85
N PRO A 342 7.01 4.53 -23.53
CA PRO A 342 8.07 3.60 -23.18
C PRO A 342 8.51 3.75 -21.71
N TYR A 343 8.81 2.64 -21.04
CA TYR A 343 9.22 2.64 -19.63
C TYR A 343 10.71 3.00 -19.50
N THR A 344 11.00 4.31 -19.52
CA THR A 344 12.36 4.87 -19.37
C THR A 344 12.40 5.90 -18.25
N PRO A 345 13.57 6.22 -17.66
CA PRO A 345 13.68 7.23 -16.61
C PRO A 345 13.05 8.59 -16.98
N GLU A 346 13.11 9.00 -18.25
CA GLU A 346 12.54 10.26 -18.73
C GLU A 346 11.01 10.28 -18.70
N ASN A 347 10.37 9.13 -18.89
CA ASN A 347 8.91 8.96 -18.81
C ASN A 347 8.44 8.54 -17.41
N ASN A 348 9.35 8.45 -16.45
CA ASN A 348 9.10 8.06 -15.06
C ASN A 348 9.48 9.20 -14.09
N PRO A 349 8.95 10.43 -14.25
CA PRO A 349 9.36 11.57 -13.45
C PRO A 349 9.01 11.37 -11.98
N LEU A 350 9.80 12.01 -11.10
CA LEU A 350 9.41 12.25 -9.72
C LEU A 350 8.43 13.44 -9.72
N LEU A 351 7.21 13.22 -9.23
CA LEU A 351 6.17 14.25 -9.22
C LEU A 351 6.43 15.29 -8.13
N PHE A 352 6.64 14.81 -6.91
CA PHE A 352 6.96 15.63 -5.75
C PHE A 352 7.68 14.78 -4.71
N ASN A 353 8.49 15.44 -3.89
CA ASN A 353 9.24 14.81 -2.82
C ASN A 353 9.50 15.78 -1.66
N ASP A 354 9.58 15.23 -0.45
CA ASP A 354 9.88 15.97 0.78
C ASP A 354 10.37 14.98 1.83
N ALA A 355 11.64 15.11 2.25
CA ALA A 355 12.24 14.19 3.21
C ALA A 355 11.63 14.24 4.62
N THR A 356 10.90 15.30 4.95
CA THR A 356 10.24 15.48 6.25
C THR A 356 8.80 14.94 6.22
N LEU A 357 8.06 15.23 5.15
CA LEU A 357 6.67 14.83 5.01
C LEU A 357 6.51 13.38 4.54
N PHE A 358 7.43 12.92 3.69
CA PHE A 358 7.41 11.63 3.00
C PHE A 358 8.64 10.79 3.37
N GLU A 359 9.03 10.77 4.66
CA GLU A 359 10.18 10.02 5.14
C GLU A 359 10.08 8.57 4.66
N PHE A 360 8.99 7.86 4.98
CA PHE A 360 8.70 6.55 4.41
C PHE A 360 7.25 6.48 3.92
N LEU A 361 7.05 6.59 2.61
CA LEU A 361 5.74 6.39 1.98
C LEU A 361 5.42 4.90 1.97
N ASN A 362 4.51 4.48 2.82
CA ASN A 362 4.24 3.07 3.02
C ASN A 362 3.24 2.55 1.98
N ASP A 363 2.14 3.27 1.77
CA ASP A 363 1.07 2.85 0.88
C ASP A 363 0.57 4.03 0.02
N LEU A 364 0.06 3.69 -1.17
CA LEU A 364 -0.65 4.63 -2.04
C LEU A 364 -1.76 3.91 -2.79
N LYS A 365 -2.89 4.61 -2.98
CA LYS A 365 -4.01 4.12 -3.78
C LYS A 365 -4.69 5.26 -4.50
N VAL A 366 -5.34 4.97 -5.62
CA VAL A 366 -6.29 5.88 -6.26
C VAL A 366 -7.69 5.34 -6.03
N ASP A 367 -8.60 6.18 -5.54
CA ASP A 367 -9.99 5.78 -5.30
C ASP A 367 -10.87 5.92 -6.57
N ASP A 368 -12.13 5.52 -6.44
CA ASP A 368 -13.13 5.58 -7.53
C ASP A 368 -13.51 7.01 -7.93
N GLU A 369 -13.18 8.01 -7.12
CA GLU A 369 -13.36 9.44 -7.40
C GLU A 369 -12.11 10.06 -8.07
N GLY A 370 -11.07 9.28 -8.36
CA GLY A 370 -9.82 9.76 -8.98
C GLY A 370 -8.93 10.53 -8.01
N THR A 371 -9.07 10.29 -6.71
CA THR A 371 -8.22 10.90 -5.67
C THR A 371 -7.07 9.95 -5.34
N LEU A 372 -5.85 10.45 -5.46
CA LEU A 372 -4.62 9.81 -5.01
C LEU A 372 -4.49 10.00 -3.49
N TRP A 373 -4.39 8.89 -2.77
CA TRP A 373 -4.22 8.81 -1.32
C TRP A 373 -2.84 8.27 -0.97
N LEU A 374 -2.16 8.92 -0.02
CA LEU A 374 -0.80 8.59 0.39
C LEU A 374 -0.74 8.40 1.89
N LEU A 375 -0.11 7.33 2.36
CA LEU A 375 0.25 7.17 3.78
C LEU A 375 1.76 7.23 3.92
N SER A 376 2.22 8.20 4.71
CA SER A 376 3.62 8.30 5.12
C SER A 376 3.75 8.10 6.61
N ASP A 377 4.80 7.38 6.99
CA ASP A 377 5.23 7.23 8.37
C ASP A 377 6.75 7.35 8.49
N LYS A 378 7.27 6.94 9.65
CA LYS A 378 8.69 6.88 9.96
C LYS A 378 9.12 5.43 10.25
N LEU A 379 8.68 4.46 9.44
CA LEU A 379 8.93 3.02 9.63
C LEU A 379 10.41 2.67 9.93
N PRO A 380 11.43 3.21 9.23
CA PRO A 380 12.81 2.91 9.55
C PRO A 380 13.20 3.31 10.97
N ARG A 381 12.70 4.44 11.48
CA ARG A 381 12.91 4.85 12.88
C ARG A 381 12.18 3.95 13.83
N PHE A 382 10.95 3.58 13.52
CA PHE A 382 10.15 2.70 14.35
C PHE A 382 10.79 1.32 14.52
N ILE A 383 11.40 0.76 13.47
CA ILE A 383 12.07 -0.55 13.50
C ILE A 383 13.46 -0.46 14.13
N TYR A 384 14.30 0.49 13.70
CA TYR A 384 15.74 0.48 13.99
C TYR A 384 16.20 1.51 15.03
N LYS A 385 15.33 2.44 15.43
CA LYS A 385 15.59 3.52 16.38
C LYS A 385 14.36 3.74 17.28
N SER A 386 14.06 5.00 17.59
CA SER A 386 12.90 5.43 18.36
C SER A 386 12.19 6.56 17.61
N LEU A 387 10.88 6.65 17.77
CA LEU A 387 10.08 7.80 17.35
C LEU A 387 10.14 8.90 18.42
N ASP A 388 10.00 10.16 18.00
CA ASP A 388 9.78 11.27 18.92
C ASP A 388 8.27 11.42 19.16
N PRO A 389 7.77 11.17 20.38
CA PRO A 389 6.33 11.29 20.67
C PRO A 389 5.83 12.74 20.63
N ASN A 390 6.72 13.74 20.56
CA ASN A 390 6.34 15.15 20.48
C ASN A 390 6.16 15.63 19.03
N GLU A 391 6.58 14.85 18.05
CA GLU A 391 6.45 15.15 16.62
C GLU A 391 5.33 14.35 15.96
N ILE A 392 4.81 14.85 14.83
CA ILE A 392 3.94 14.06 13.97
C ILE A 392 4.77 12.95 13.29
N ASN A 393 4.38 11.70 13.53
CA ASN A 393 5.06 10.51 13.03
C ASN A 393 4.32 9.83 11.89
N TYR A 394 3.00 10.03 11.79
CA TYR A 394 2.14 9.37 10.81
C TYR A 394 1.28 10.40 10.11
N ARG A 395 1.16 10.30 8.78
CA ARG A 395 0.41 11.23 7.94
C ARG A 395 -0.34 10.51 6.84
N ILE A 396 -1.56 10.96 6.57
CA ILE A 396 -2.31 10.60 5.37
C ILE A 396 -2.57 11.88 4.58
N PHE A 397 -2.26 11.84 3.28
CA PHE A 397 -2.47 12.93 2.35
C PHE A 397 -3.40 12.53 1.22
N SER A 398 -4.00 13.53 0.56
CA SER A 398 -4.77 13.31 -0.66
C SER A 398 -4.58 14.42 -1.69
N MET A 399 -4.73 14.09 -2.96
CA MET A 399 -4.85 15.06 -4.07
C MET A 399 -5.57 14.42 -5.26
N LYS A 400 -6.10 15.21 -6.19
CA LYS A 400 -6.61 14.64 -7.45
C LYS A 400 -5.45 14.04 -8.25
N ALA A 401 -5.65 12.84 -8.79
CA ALA A 401 -4.63 12.17 -9.60
C ALA A 401 -4.28 13.00 -10.86
N SER A 402 -5.28 13.64 -11.47
CA SER A 402 -5.07 14.56 -12.60
C SER A 402 -4.15 15.74 -12.26
N ASP A 403 -4.34 16.31 -11.07
CA ASP A 403 -3.56 17.47 -10.62
C ASP A 403 -2.12 17.06 -10.27
N ALA A 404 -1.94 15.81 -9.83
CA ALA A 404 -0.63 15.23 -9.53
C ALA A 404 0.25 15.08 -10.79
N ILE A 405 -0.36 14.76 -11.94
CA ILE A 405 0.37 14.51 -13.19
C ILE A 405 0.42 15.72 -14.11
N ALA A 406 -0.35 16.78 -13.85
CA ALA A 406 -0.46 17.95 -14.71
C ALA A 406 0.91 18.57 -15.04
N GLY A 407 1.20 18.76 -16.32
CA GLY A 407 2.46 19.30 -16.82
C GLY A 407 3.67 18.37 -16.68
N SER A 408 3.47 17.12 -16.27
CA SER A 408 4.53 16.11 -16.16
C SER A 408 4.61 15.22 -17.42
N ALA A 409 5.62 14.35 -17.49
CA ALA A 409 5.70 13.34 -18.54
C ALA A 409 4.65 12.22 -18.41
N CYS A 410 3.81 12.22 -17.36
CA CYS A 410 2.74 11.24 -17.16
C CYS A 410 1.37 11.70 -17.66
N GLU A 411 1.19 13.01 -17.86
CA GLU A 411 0.06 13.56 -18.63
C GLU A 411 0.17 13.12 -20.10
#